data_AF-A0A961R6R3-F1
#
_entry.id   AF-A0A961R6R3-F1
#
_cell.length_a   1.000
_cell.length_b   1.000
_cell.length_c   1.000
_cell.angle_alpha   90.00
_cell.angle_beta   90.00
_cell.angle_gamma   90.00
#
_symmetry.space_group_name_H-M   'P 1'
#
loop_
_entity.id
_entity.type
_entity.pdbx_description
1 polymer ?
#
loop_
_entity_poly.entity_id
_entity_poly.type
_entity_poly.pdbx_seq_one_letter_code
_entity_poly.pdbx_strand_id
1 'polypeptide(L)'
;YARANDAYRRLAAQVGGSRQPQASRSVRDRVIRALAANNCGAQYIRYANANRRSVFSFFLGPDAYVEEPMAPRGGYRTLCVRTCDGYYFPISFSTVPSYFGKDEQTCRQACPGAEVQLYVYRNPGETPENARTPDGAAITELANAFRYRNEIVEGCGCRGPQIAEGPANASRVKMTFSPGLVSDSNEDAET
;
A
#
# COMPACT_ATOMS: atom_id res chain seq x y z
N TYR A 1 -59.92 -13.28 -10.52
CA TYR A 1 -58.57 -13.78 -10.15
C TYR A 1 -57.56 -13.81 -11.30
N ALA A 2 -57.92 -14.15 -12.55
CA ALA A 2 -56.96 -14.18 -13.67
C ALA A 2 -56.39 -12.82 -14.11
N ARG A 3 -57.21 -11.76 -14.16
CA ARG A 3 -56.79 -10.43 -14.67
C ARG A 3 -55.83 -9.65 -13.75
N ALA A 4 -55.88 -9.89 -12.44
CA ALA A 4 -54.98 -9.24 -11.48
C ALA A 4 -53.55 -9.78 -11.56
N ASN A 5 -53.40 -11.08 -11.89
CA ASN A 5 -52.10 -11.72 -12.05
C ASN A 5 -51.38 -11.24 -13.32
N ASP A 6 -52.12 -10.93 -14.39
CA ASP A 6 -51.53 -10.35 -15.61
C ASP A 6 -51.03 -8.92 -15.40
N ALA A 7 -51.77 -8.12 -14.62
CA ALA A 7 -51.32 -6.78 -14.25
C ALA A 7 -50.03 -6.82 -13.41
N TYR A 8 -49.96 -7.74 -12.44
CA TYR A 8 -48.75 -7.96 -11.63
C TYR A 8 -47.56 -8.45 -12.46
N ARG A 9 -47.79 -9.35 -13.43
CA ARG A 9 -46.74 -9.83 -14.35
C ARG A 9 -46.22 -8.75 -15.28
N ARG A 10 -47.09 -7.85 -15.77
CA ARG A 10 -46.68 -6.73 -16.64
C ARG A 10 -45.89 -5.67 -15.87
N LEU A 11 -46.28 -5.38 -14.62
CA LEU A 11 -45.51 -4.51 -13.72
C LEU A 11 -44.16 -5.12 -13.33
N ALA A 12 -44.11 -6.42 -13.04
CA ALA A 12 -42.85 -7.12 -12.77
C ALA A 12 -41.90 -7.14 -13.98
N ALA A 13 -42.45 -7.19 -15.21
CA ALA A 13 -41.67 -7.08 -16.44
C ALA A 13 -41.12 -5.66 -16.70
N GLN A 14 -41.79 -4.61 -16.21
CA GLN A 14 -41.30 -3.22 -16.31
C GLN A 14 -40.33 -2.84 -15.18
N VAL A 15 -40.44 -3.48 -14.01
CA VAL A 15 -39.60 -3.21 -12.82
C VAL A 15 -38.37 -4.15 -12.75
N GLY A 16 -38.36 -5.24 -13.53
CA GLY A 16 -37.28 -6.22 -13.64
C GLY A 16 -36.10 -5.83 -14.53
N GLY A 17 -35.33 -4.82 -14.10
CA GLY A 17 -33.87 -4.93 -14.08
C GLY A 17 -33.07 -4.91 -15.39
N SER A 18 -32.94 -3.73 -15.99
CA SER A 18 -31.72 -3.35 -16.74
C SER A 18 -30.62 -2.92 -15.76
N ARG A 19 -30.17 -3.80 -14.87
CA ARG A 19 -28.86 -3.66 -14.21
C ARG A 19 -27.93 -4.69 -14.83
N GLN A 20 -27.26 -4.30 -15.91
CA GLN A 20 -26.31 -5.11 -16.64
C GLN A 20 -25.31 -5.80 -15.68
N PRO A 21 -25.34 -7.15 -15.57
CA PRO A 21 -24.37 -7.90 -14.76
C PRO A 21 -22.97 -7.96 -15.41
N GLN A 22 -22.79 -7.34 -16.58
CA GLN A 22 -21.55 -7.32 -17.33
C GLN A 22 -20.68 -6.10 -16.98
N ALA A 23 -21.28 -4.96 -16.62
CA ALA A 23 -20.55 -3.73 -16.28
C ALA A 23 -19.79 -3.84 -14.94
N SER A 24 -20.33 -4.59 -13.98
CA SER A 24 -19.67 -4.82 -12.68
C SER A 24 -18.46 -5.75 -12.78
N ARG A 25 -18.48 -6.72 -13.70
CA ARG A 25 -17.36 -7.63 -13.96
C ARG A 25 -16.16 -6.87 -14.56
N SER A 26 -16.40 -6.02 -15.56
CA SER A 26 -15.32 -5.22 -16.18
C SER A 26 -14.69 -4.19 -15.22
N VAL A 27 -15.48 -3.62 -14.30
CA VAL A 27 -14.97 -2.75 -13.23
C VAL A 27 -14.14 -3.57 -12.22
N ARG A 28 -14.67 -4.70 -11.73
CA ARG A 28 -13.94 -5.59 -10.81
C ARG A 28 -12.63 -6.08 -11.41
N ASP A 29 -12.63 -6.48 -12.68
CA ASP A 29 -11.44 -6.97 -13.37
C ASP A 29 -10.38 -5.88 -13.58
N ARG A 30 -10.80 -4.62 -13.75
CA ARG A 30 -9.87 -3.48 -13.78
C ARG A 30 -9.24 -3.24 -12.41
N VAL A 31 -10.05 -3.28 -11.35
CA VAL A 31 -9.56 -3.12 -9.97
C VAL A 31 -8.58 -4.25 -9.60
N ILE A 32 -8.93 -5.51 -9.89
CA ILE A 32 -8.05 -6.65 -9.58
C ILE A 32 -6.75 -6.58 -10.38
N ARG A 33 -6.79 -6.19 -11.66
CA ARG A 33 -5.58 -5.98 -12.45
C ARG A 33 -4.72 -4.84 -11.91
N ALA A 34 -5.31 -3.75 -11.44
CA ALA A 34 -4.58 -2.65 -10.83
C ALA A 34 -3.91 -3.09 -9.52
N LEU A 35 -4.60 -3.85 -8.67
CA LEU A 35 -4.04 -4.40 -7.43
C LEU A 35 -2.91 -5.39 -7.72
N ALA A 36 -3.04 -6.22 -8.76
CA ALA A 36 -2.00 -7.14 -9.19
C ALA A 36 -0.78 -6.40 -9.74
N ALA A 37 -0.98 -5.36 -10.56
CA ALA A 37 0.10 -4.55 -11.13
C ALA A 37 0.87 -3.75 -10.07
N ASN A 38 0.20 -3.37 -8.98
CA ASN A 38 0.80 -2.68 -7.84
C ASN A 38 1.16 -3.63 -6.68
N ASN A 39 1.15 -4.94 -6.93
CA ASN A 39 1.61 -5.96 -5.99
C ASN A 39 0.90 -5.93 -4.62
N CYS A 40 -0.38 -5.53 -4.56
CA CYS A 40 -1.16 -5.37 -3.33
C CYS A 40 -1.64 -6.71 -2.70
N GLY A 41 -1.03 -7.84 -3.06
CA GLY A 41 -1.33 -9.17 -2.51
C GLY A 41 -1.20 -10.30 -3.53
N ALA A 42 -0.65 -11.45 -3.10
CA ALA A 42 -0.42 -12.61 -3.96
C ALA A 42 -1.73 -13.18 -4.56
N GLN A 43 -2.85 -13.03 -3.86
CA GLN A 43 -4.18 -13.42 -4.34
C GLN A 43 -4.59 -12.67 -5.63
N TYR A 44 -4.25 -11.38 -5.75
CA TYR A 44 -4.62 -10.58 -6.93
C TYR A 44 -3.76 -10.93 -8.14
N ILE A 45 -2.47 -11.19 -7.93
CA ILE A 45 -1.54 -11.64 -8.98
C ILE A 45 -2.01 -12.98 -9.56
N ARG A 46 -2.42 -13.93 -8.70
CA ARG A 46 -2.98 -15.21 -9.15
C ARG A 46 -4.29 -15.04 -9.92
N TYR A 47 -5.19 -14.18 -9.45
CA TYR A 47 -6.47 -13.93 -10.14
C TYR A 47 -6.29 -13.25 -11.50
N ALA A 48 -5.39 -12.27 -11.59
CA ALA A 48 -5.06 -11.60 -12.85
C ALA A 48 -4.42 -12.55 -13.88
N ASN A 49 -3.61 -13.51 -13.43
CA ASN A 49 -2.95 -14.49 -14.30
C ASN A 49 -3.80 -15.74 -14.58
N ALA A 50 -4.91 -15.96 -13.85
CA ALA A 50 -5.79 -17.11 -14.05
C ALA A 50 -6.42 -17.14 -15.45
N ASN A 51 -6.62 -15.97 -16.08
CA ASN A 51 -7.16 -15.86 -17.43
C ASN A 51 -6.10 -16.02 -18.54
N ARG A 52 -4.81 -16.21 -18.17
CA ARG A 52 -3.72 -16.60 -19.07
C ARG A 52 -3.40 -18.09 -18.98
N ARG A 53 -4.32 -18.92 -18.45
CA ARG A 53 -4.22 -20.39 -18.60
C ARG A 53 -4.49 -20.73 -20.07
N SER A 54 -3.39 -20.60 -20.79
CA SER A 54 -3.14 -20.83 -22.20
C SER A 54 -3.73 -22.16 -22.63
N VAL A 55 -4.19 -22.19 -23.88
CA VAL A 55 -4.67 -23.34 -24.66
C VAL A 55 -3.81 -24.61 -24.51
N PHE A 56 -2.56 -24.50 -24.05
CA PHE A 56 -1.71 -25.62 -23.66
C PHE A 56 -2.25 -26.46 -22.48
N SER A 57 -3.11 -25.88 -21.63
CA SER A 57 -3.77 -26.60 -20.52
C SER A 57 -4.82 -27.61 -21.00
N PHE A 58 -5.10 -27.65 -22.30
CA PHE A 58 -6.07 -28.55 -22.93
C PHE A 58 -5.42 -29.79 -23.56
N PHE A 59 -4.08 -29.80 -23.72
CA PHE A 59 -3.36 -30.91 -24.40
C PHE A 59 -2.62 -31.85 -23.45
N LEU A 60 -2.27 -31.40 -22.25
CA LEU A 60 -1.66 -32.23 -21.21
C LEU A 60 -2.65 -32.28 -20.05
N GLY A 61 -3.28 -33.43 -19.83
CA GLY A 61 -4.40 -33.61 -18.90
C GLY A 61 -4.18 -33.11 -17.46
N PRO A 62 -5.24 -33.09 -16.64
CA PRO A 62 -5.30 -32.36 -15.36
C PRO A 62 -4.41 -32.92 -14.22
N ASP A 63 -3.58 -33.94 -14.44
CA ASP A 63 -2.86 -34.66 -13.38
C ASP A 63 -1.33 -34.55 -13.42
N ALA A 64 -0.77 -33.56 -14.10
CA ALA A 64 0.63 -33.17 -13.88
C ALA A 64 0.75 -32.36 -12.58
N TYR A 65 0.54 -33.03 -11.44
CA TYR A 65 0.97 -32.53 -10.13
C TYR A 65 2.50 -32.61 -10.07
N VAL A 66 3.18 -31.70 -10.78
CA VAL A 66 4.50 -31.27 -10.29
C VAL A 66 4.24 -30.61 -8.95
N GLU A 67 4.54 -31.35 -7.88
CA GLU A 67 4.86 -30.76 -6.59
C GLU A 67 6.16 -29.98 -6.78
N GLU A 68 6.06 -28.88 -7.52
CA GLU A 68 7.06 -27.84 -7.51
C GLU A 68 7.14 -27.43 -6.04
N PRO A 69 8.29 -27.64 -5.37
CA PRO A 69 8.43 -27.22 -3.98
C PRO A 69 8.03 -25.76 -4.00
N MET A 70 6.96 -25.41 -3.28
CA MET A 70 6.48 -24.04 -3.24
C MET A 70 7.65 -23.21 -2.72
N ALA A 71 8.47 -22.68 -3.63
CA ALA A 71 9.51 -21.73 -3.30
C ALA A 71 8.78 -20.70 -2.44
N PRO A 72 9.25 -20.45 -1.20
CA PRO A 72 8.47 -19.70 -0.24
C PRO A 72 8.05 -18.43 -0.95
N ARG A 73 6.73 -18.30 -1.19
CA ARG A 73 6.11 -17.12 -1.81
C ARG A 73 6.13 -15.97 -0.80
N GLY A 74 7.27 -15.79 -0.16
CA GLY A 74 7.54 -14.81 0.85
C GLY A 74 8.30 -13.66 0.22
N GLY A 75 7.87 -12.46 0.55
CA GLY A 75 8.64 -11.26 0.28
C GLY A 75 9.58 -10.96 1.45
N TYR A 76 9.98 -9.71 1.51
CA TYR A 76 10.71 -9.17 2.64
C TYR A 76 9.87 -8.10 3.33
N ARG A 77 10.16 -7.90 4.61
CA ARG A 77 9.86 -6.68 5.33
C ARG A 77 11.15 -5.89 5.48
N THR A 78 11.04 -4.57 5.40
CA THR A 78 12.16 -3.66 5.59
C THR A 78 11.95 -2.84 6.85
N LEU A 79 13.03 -2.66 7.61
CA LEU A 79 13.11 -1.90 8.83
C LEU A 79 14.17 -0.81 8.66
N CYS A 80 13.82 0.42 9.03
CA CYS A 80 14.80 1.47 9.21
C CYS A 80 15.29 1.41 10.65
N VAL A 81 16.56 1.11 10.85
CA VAL A 81 17.18 0.97 12.17
C VAL A 81 18.09 2.16 12.41
N ARG A 82 17.93 2.79 13.56
CA ARG A 82 18.79 3.87 14.02
C ARG A 82 20.00 3.29 14.73
N THR A 83 21.20 3.67 14.31
CA THR A 83 22.45 3.02 14.76
C THR A 83 22.84 3.40 16.19
N CYS A 84 22.41 4.56 16.67
CA CYS A 84 22.82 5.10 17.97
C CYS A 84 22.14 4.42 19.17
N ASP A 85 20.93 3.88 19.02
CA ASP A 85 20.17 3.20 20.09
C ASP A 85 19.43 1.92 19.65
N GLY A 86 19.57 1.54 18.38
CA GLY A 86 18.95 0.34 17.83
C GLY A 86 17.43 0.40 17.71
N TYR A 87 16.81 1.58 17.81
CA TYR A 87 15.38 1.76 17.52
C TYR A 87 15.11 1.42 16.06
N TYR A 88 13.97 0.79 15.78
CA TYR A 88 13.56 0.52 14.41
C TYR A 88 12.09 0.84 14.15
N PHE A 89 11.80 1.20 12.90
CA PHE A 89 10.44 1.34 12.39
C PHE A 89 10.30 0.68 11.02
N PRO A 90 9.14 0.07 10.70
CA PRO A 90 8.92 -0.55 9.38
C PRO A 90 8.87 0.48 8.25
N ILE A 91 9.47 0.15 7.10
CA ILE A 91 9.32 0.90 5.85
C ILE A 91 8.30 0.20 4.94
N SER A 92 8.57 -1.06 4.58
CA SER A 92 7.68 -1.87 3.75
C SER A 92 7.28 -3.16 4.46
N PHE A 93 5.99 -3.48 4.44
CA PHE A 93 5.46 -4.73 5.01
C PHE A 93 5.52 -5.93 4.06
N SER A 94 5.76 -5.68 2.76
CA SER A 94 5.95 -6.68 1.71
C SER A 94 6.68 -6.03 0.54
N THR A 95 7.91 -6.47 0.28
CA THR A 95 8.74 -5.94 -0.79
C THR A 95 9.64 -7.04 -1.39
N VAL A 96 10.40 -6.70 -2.43
CA VAL A 96 11.40 -7.58 -3.07
C VAL A 96 12.76 -6.86 -3.14
N PRO A 97 13.88 -7.59 -3.30
CA PRO A 97 15.22 -6.99 -3.24
C PRO A 97 15.47 -5.80 -4.16
N SER A 98 14.85 -5.77 -5.34
CA SER A 98 14.98 -4.65 -6.29
C SER A 98 14.46 -3.31 -5.75
N TYR A 99 13.66 -3.30 -4.68
CA TYR A 99 13.15 -2.07 -4.04
C TYR A 99 13.91 -1.69 -2.77
N PHE A 100 14.89 -2.48 -2.31
CA PHE A 100 15.63 -2.17 -1.08
C PHE A 100 16.32 -0.81 -1.14
N GLY A 101 16.90 -0.44 -2.27
CA GLY A 101 17.52 0.89 -2.43
C GLY A 101 16.52 2.05 -2.28
N LYS A 102 15.26 1.87 -2.71
CA LYS A 102 14.19 2.87 -2.51
C LYS A 102 13.78 2.94 -1.04
N ASP A 103 13.66 1.79 -0.39
CA ASP A 103 13.32 1.71 1.04
C ASP A 103 14.44 2.32 1.89
N GLU A 104 15.70 2.17 1.50
CA GLU A 104 16.85 2.81 2.15
C GLU A 104 16.79 4.34 2.02
N GLN A 105 16.50 4.87 0.84
CA GLN A 105 16.31 6.31 0.65
C GLN A 105 15.16 6.84 1.51
N THR A 106 14.05 6.09 1.57
CA THR A 106 12.89 6.43 2.41
C THR A 106 13.26 6.45 3.90
N CYS A 107 14.04 5.46 4.35
CA CYS A 107 14.57 5.37 5.71
C CYS A 107 15.40 6.61 6.07
N ARG A 108 16.36 7.00 5.22
CA ARG A 108 17.21 8.19 5.43
C ARG A 108 16.40 9.49 5.45
N GLN A 109 15.43 9.64 4.55
CA GLN A 109 14.55 10.82 4.51
C GLN A 109 13.63 10.93 5.72
N ALA A 110 13.17 9.80 6.26
CA ALA A 110 12.32 9.76 7.44
C ALA A 110 13.06 10.13 8.73
N CYS A 111 14.39 10.01 8.74
CA CYS A 111 15.21 10.19 9.94
C CYS A 111 16.48 11.03 9.66
N PRO A 112 16.35 12.30 9.22
CA PRO A 112 17.51 13.12 8.85
C PRO A 112 18.38 13.53 10.04
N GLY A 113 17.84 13.48 11.26
CA GLY A 113 18.55 13.86 12.49
C GLY A 113 19.37 12.75 13.13
N ALA A 114 19.38 11.54 12.57
CA ALA A 114 20.13 10.41 13.11
C ALA A 114 20.74 9.56 12.00
N GLU A 115 21.83 8.86 12.32
CA GLU A 115 22.37 7.84 11.43
C GLU A 115 21.46 6.60 11.45
N VAL A 116 21.07 6.17 10.26
CA VAL A 116 20.14 5.06 10.06
C VAL A 116 20.65 4.11 8.99
N GLN A 117 20.23 2.86 9.11
CA GLN A 117 20.58 1.78 8.19
C GLN A 117 19.35 0.91 7.92
N LEU A 118 19.23 0.43 6.68
CA LEU A 118 18.17 -0.48 6.29
C LEU A 118 18.49 -1.91 6.73
N TYR A 119 17.54 -2.57 7.36
CA TYR A 119 17.55 -3.99 7.66
C TYR A 119 16.34 -4.67 7.01
N VAL A 120 16.45 -5.94 6.67
CA VAL A 120 15.43 -6.75 5.99
C VAL A 120 15.29 -8.11 6.66
N TYR A 121 14.08 -8.65 6.64
CA TYR A 121 13.82 -10.02 7.07
C TYR A 121 12.71 -10.64 6.21
N ARG A 122 12.67 -11.97 6.14
CA ARG A 122 11.70 -12.72 5.32
C ARG A 122 10.29 -12.60 5.91
N ASN A 123 9.32 -12.46 5.02
CA ASN A 123 7.91 -12.47 5.39
C ASN A 123 7.14 -13.42 4.47
N PRO A 124 6.51 -14.49 4.99
CA PRO A 124 6.37 -14.85 6.41
C PRO A 124 7.61 -15.58 6.98
N GLY A 125 7.62 -15.79 8.31
CA GLY A 125 8.51 -16.74 8.99
C GLY A 125 9.59 -16.14 9.89
N GLU A 126 9.96 -14.87 9.69
CA GLU A 126 10.97 -14.18 10.50
C GLU A 126 10.38 -12.98 11.25
N THR A 127 11.10 -12.52 12.28
CA THR A 127 10.78 -11.35 13.10
C THR A 127 11.87 -10.27 12.96
N PRO A 128 11.65 -9.05 13.49
CA PRO A 128 12.68 -8.01 13.51
C PRO A 128 14.02 -8.44 14.09
N GLU A 129 14.04 -9.37 15.04
CA GLU A 129 15.25 -9.93 15.66
C GLU A 129 16.09 -10.76 14.69
N ASN A 130 15.50 -11.25 13.60
CA ASN A 130 16.21 -11.96 12.53
C ASN A 130 16.71 -11.03 11.42
N ALA A 131 16.42 -9.73 11.52
CA ALA A 131 16.69 -8.80 10.44
C ALA A 131 18.19 -8.66 10.17
N ARG A 132 18.52 -8.49 8.89
CA ARG A 132 19.89 -8.35 8.39
C ARG A 132 20.00 -7.16 7.48
N THR A 133 21.16 -6.54 7.38
CA THR A 133 21.42 -5.61 6.27
C THR A 133 21.25 -6.35 4.93
N PRO A 134 21.03 -5.65 3.81
CA PRO A 134 21.05 -6.27 2.48
C PRO A 134 22.33 -7.08 2.21
N ASP A 135 23.45 -6.71 2.85
CA ASP A 135 24.75 -7.39 2.76
C ASP A 135 24.89 -8.58 3.73
N GLY A 136 23.94 -8.79 4.64
CA GLY A 136 23.83 -9.99 5.49
C GLY A 136 24.19 -9.83 6.97
N ALA A 137 24.69 -8.67 7.40
CA ALA A 137 25.04 -8.42 8.80
C ALA A 137 23.78 -8.42 9.68
N ALA A 138 23.78 -9.19 10.77
CA ALA A 138 22.60 -9.31 11.63
C ALA A 138 22.37 -8.04 12.47
N ILE A 139 21.11 -7.69 12.73
CA ILE A 139 20.76 -6.55 13.60
C ILE A 139 21.34 -6.70 15.01
N THR A 140 21.53 -7.93 15.47
CA THR A 140 22.15 -8.26 16.76
C THR A 140 23.65 -7.95 16.82
N GLU A 141 24.31 -7.75 15.67
CA GLU A 141 25.72 -7.34 15.59
C GLU A 141 25.88 -5.82 15.80
N LEU A 142 24.78 -5.04 15.73
CA LEU A 142 24.81 -3.61 16.05
C LEU A 142 25.13 -3.42 17.53
N ALA A 143 26.17 -2.63 17.85
CA ALA A 143 26.63 -2.42 19.23
C ALA A 143 25.52 -1.93 20.18
N ASN A 144 24.57 -1.12 19.68
CA ASN A 144 23.42 -0.62 20.44
C ASN A 144 22.11 -1.33 20.07
N ALA A 145 22.16 -2.56 19.56
CA ALA A 145 20.97 -3.30 19.15
C ALA A 145 19.90 -3.31 20.25
N PHE A 146 18.68 -2.86 19.91
CA PHE A 146 17.52 -2.84 20.80
C PHE A 146 17.69 -2.08 22.13
N ARG A 147 18.71 -1.22 22.26
CA ARG A 147 18.98 -0.45 23.49
C ARG A 147 17.80 0.45 23.88
N TYR A 148 17.09 0.99 22.89
CA TYR A 148 15.85 1.78 23.07
C TYR A 148 14.75 1.10 23.91
N ARG A 149 14.80 -0.23 24.06
CA ARG A 149 13.82 -0.98 24.87
C ARG A 149 14.03 -0.76 26.37
N ASN A 150 15.24 -0.40 26.78
CA ASN A 150 15.62 -0.29 28.20
C ASN A 150 15.81 1.17 28.63
N GLU A 151 16.25 2.03 27.71
CA GLU A 151 16.52 3.44 28.02
C GLU A 151 16.35 4.35 26.81
N ILE A 152 16.22 5.65 27.09
CA ILE A 152 16.20 6.70 26.08
C ILE A 152 17.62 7.26 25.96
N VAL A 153 18.19 7.20 24.76
CA VAL A 153 19.49 7.80 24.46
C VAL A 153 19.27 9.23 23.99
N GLU A 154 19.77 10.19 24.75
CA GLU A 154 19.68 11.62 24.40
C GLU A 154 20.38 11.91 23.06
N GLY A 155 19.76 12.75 22.24
CA GLY A 155 20.29 13.11 20.91
C GLY A 155 20.08 12.06 19.81
N CYS A 156 19.48 10.91 20.11
CA CYS A 156 19.16 9.90 19.10
C CYS A 156 17.90 10.20 18.27
N GLY A 157 17.21 11.33 18.39
CA GLY A 157 15.95 11.57 17.66
C GLY A 157 16.06 11.59 16.12
N CYS A 158 15.02 11.13 15.40
CA CYS A 158 14.94 11.31 13.94
C CYS A 158 14.76 12.76 13.53
N ARG A 159 14.18 13.56 14.42
CA ARG A 159 14.22 15.01 14.36
C ARG A 159 15.45 15.36 15.18
N GLY A 160 16.43 16.05 14.57
CA GLY A 160 17.64 16.47 15.27
C GLY A 160 17.32 17.33 16.49
N PRO A 161 18.32 17.75 17.29
CA PRO A 161 18.09 18.80 18.28
C PRO A 161 17.41 19.93 17.52
N GLN A 162 16.16 20.23 17.89
CA GLN A 162 15.31 21.16 17.16
C GLN A 162 16.13 22.42 16.94
N ILE A 163 16.63 22.63 15.72
CA ILE A 163 16.68 23.99 15.26
C ILE A 163 15.20 24.33 15.19
N ALA A 164 14.77 25.16 16.13
CA ALA A 164 13.50 25.85 16.08
C ALA A 164 13.53 26.78 14.86
N GLU A 165 13.59 26.21 13.67
CA GLU A 165 13.46 26.86 12.38
C GLU A 165 12.17 26.34 11.75
N GLY A 166 11.07 26.51 12.48
CA GLY A 166 9.94 27.13 11.82
C GLY A 166 10.37 28.55 11.43
N PRO A 167 10.03 29.06 10.24
CA PRO A 167 10.39 30.42 9.90
C PRO A 167 9.86 31.35 10.99
N ALA A 168 10.77 32.05 11.70
CA ALA A 168 10.45 33.11 12.65
C ALA A 168 9.84 34.36 11.98
N ASN A 169 9.16 34.17 10.84
CA ASN A 169 8.32 35.14 10.18
C ASN A 169 7.31 34.42 9.27
N ALA A 170 6.46 33.57 9.85
CA ALA A 170 5.11 33.46 9.30
C ALA A 170 4.41 34.78 9.59
N SER A 171 4.66 35.80 8.75
CA SER A 171 3.78 36.94 8.65
C SER A 171 2.40 36.37 8.42
N ARG A 172 1.58 36.46 9.47
CA ARG A 172 0.23 35.94 9.51
C ARG A 172 -0.53 36.63 8.40
N VAL A 173 -0.66 35.97 7.24
CA VAL A 173 -1.60 36.40 6.21
C VAL A 173 -2.95 36.33 6.88
N LYS A 174 -3.43 37.48 7.33
CA LYS A 174 -4.74 37.64 7.93
C LYS A 174 -5.71 37.46 6.76
N MET A 175 -6.12 36.22 6.51
CA MET A 175 -7.27 35.92 5.67
C MET A 175 -8.50 36.44 6.41
N THR A 176 -8.75 37.74 6.30
CA THR A 176 -10.04 38.33 6.65
C THR A 176 -11.01 37.89 5.56
N PHE A 177 -11.82 36.89 5.87
CA PHE A 177 -12.96 36.54 5.06
C PHE A 177 -14.00 37.64 5.24
N SER A 178 -14.11 38.55 4.26
CA SER A 178 -15.24 39.48 4.20
C SER A 178 -16.46 38.71 3.71
N PRO A 179 -17.53 38.57 4.51
CA PRO A 179 -18.79 38.06 3.98
C PRO A 179 -19.44 39.21 3.22
N GLY A 180 -19.42 39.15 1.88
CA GLY A 180 -20.00 40.23 1.10
C GLY A 180 -20.17 39.89 -0.38
N LEU A 181 -21.44 39.77 -0.76
CA LEU A 181 -22.02 39.84 -2.11
C LEU A 181 -22.02 38.54 -2.93
N VAL A 182 -23.07 37.75 -2.69
CA VAL A 182 -23.79 37.08 -3.79
C VAL A 182 -24.46 38.20 -4.60
N SER A 183 -24.03 38.40 -5.83
CA SER A 183 -24.79 39.13 -6.84
C SER A 183 -25.47 38.11 -7.76
N ASP A 184 -26.76 37.90 -7.53
CA ASP A 184 -27.66 37.45 -8.57
C ASP A 184 -27.75 38.54 -9.63
N SER A 185 -27.53 38.17 -10.89
CA SER A 185 -28.11 38.87 -12.03
C SER A 185 -28.27 37.88 -13.17
N ASN A 186 -29.46 37.28 -13.22
CA ASN A 186 -30.10 36.88 -14.47
C ASN A 186 -30.33 38.16 -15.29
N GLU A 187 -29.86 38.22 -16.53
CA GLU A 187 -30.54 38.88 -17.65
C GLU A 187 -29.81 38.53 -18.97
N ASP A 188 -30.53 37.79 -19.79
CA ASP A 188 -30.72 37.93 -21.24
C ASP A 188 -29.51 37.97 -22.20
N ALA A 189 -29.45 36.97 -23.08
CA ALA A 189 -28.91 37.14 -24.43
C ALA A 189 -29.63 36.20 -25.40
N GLU A 190 -30.61 36.76 -26.09
CA GLU A 190 -31.21 36.27 -27.32
C GLU A 190 -30.24 36.55 -28.48
N THR A 191 -29.80 35.52 -29.20
CA THR A 191 -29.63 35.52 -30.68
C THR A 191 -29.51 34.10 -31.22
#